data_AF-R7N219-F1
#
_entry.id   AF-R7N219-F1
#
_cell.length_a   1.000
_cell.length_b   1.000
_cell.length_c   1.000
_cell.angle_alpha   90.00
_cell.angle_beta   90.00
_cell.angle_gamma   90.00
#
_symmetry.space_group_name_H-M   'P 1'
#
loop_
_entity.id
_entity.type
_entity.pdbx_description
1 polymer ?
#
loop_
_entity_poly.entity_id
_entity_poly.type
_entity_poly.pdbx_seq_one_letter_code
_entity_poly.pdbx_strand_id
1 'polypeptide(L)'
;MAKEEKTIYVYDHFTGNAPVLLGKLNVGIIKGGEAYSFEYNKDWLAENKLQLNLDPELLPFTGRQFPAEKNIFGIFADASPDEEEDLLISRFKVMEVEG
;
A
#
# COMPACT_ATOMS: atom_id res chain seq x y z
N MET A 1 0.80 -23.17 9.56
CA MET A 1 -0.36 -22.79 8.73
C MET A 1 0.03 -21.51 8.04
N ALA A 2 0.18 -21.52 6.72
CA ALA A 2 0.49 -20.31 5.97
C ALA A 2 -0.73 -19.40 6.13
N LYS A 3 -0.54 -18.25 6.79
CA LYS A 3 -1.52 -17.17 6.77
C LYS A 3 -1.71 -16.83 5.30
N GLU A 4 -2.93 -16.98 4.78
CA GLU A 4 -3.25 -16.44 3.46
C GLU A 4 -2.96 -14.92 3.53
N GLU A 5 -1.96 -14.52 2.75
CA GLU A 5 -1.52 -13.13 2.63
C GLU A 5 -1.69 -12.74 1.16
N LYS A 6 -2.51 -11.72 0.94
CA LYS A 6 -2.73 -11.13 -0.37
C LYS A 6 -1.74 -9.97 -0.54
N THR A 7 -1.08 -9.90 -1.69
CA THR A 7 -0.18 -8.79 -2.01
C THR A 7 -0.84 -7.90 -3.06
N ILE A 8 -0.92 -6.62 -2.74
CA ILE A 8 -1.54 -5.58 -3.54
C ILE A 8 -0.45 -4.62 -3.99
N TYR A 9 -0.28 -4.41 -5.29
CA TYR A 9 0.72 -3.47 -5.81
C TYR A 9 0.13 -2.08 -5.87
N VAL A 10 0.80 -1.12 -5.22
CA VAL A 10 0.37 0.27 -5.16
C VAL A 10 1.24 1.08 -6.12
N TYR A 11 0.62 1.81 -7.04
CA TYR A 11 1.30 2.64 -8.03
C TYR A 11 1.04 4.11 -7.78
N ASP A 12 2.10 4.89 -7.70
CA ASP A 12 2.10 6.34 -7.70
C ASP A 12 1.59 6.88 -9.05
N HIS A 13 0.62 7.80 -9.01
CA HIS A 13 0.07 8.46 -10.21
C HIS A 13 0.30 9.99 -10.22
N PHE A 14 1.19 10.52 -9.39
CA PHE A 14 1.39 11.96 -9.25
C PHE A 14 2.83 12.45 -9.47
N THR A 15 3.84 11.58 -9.44
CA THR A 15 5.24 11.97 -9.67
C THR A 15 5.59 12.12 -11.15
N GLY A 16 4.74 11.66 -12.07
CA GLY A 16 5.00 11.75 -13.51
C GLY A 16 3.81 11.38 -14.40
N ASN A 17 4.08 11.24 -15.70
CA ASN A 17 3.09 10.92 -16.73
C ASN A 17 2.67 9.44 -16.77
N ALA A 18 3.42 8.54 -16.13
CA ALA A 18 3.15 7.11 -16.11
C ALA A 18 3.10 6.60 -14.66
N PRO A 19 2.23 5.62 -14.35
CA PRO A 19 2.16 5.05 -13.01
C PRO A 19 3.48 4.36 -12.65
N VAL A 20 4.08 4.75 -11.53
CA VAL A 20 5.33 4.14 -11.03
C VAL A 20 5.02 3.30 -9.81
N LEU A 21 5.64 2.12 -9.68
CA LEU A 21 5.41 1.26 -8.53
C LEU A 21 5.88 1.95 -7.24
N LEU A 22 4.92 2.37 -6.40
CA LEU A 22 5.17 2.99 -5.10
C LEU A 22 5.67 1.95 -4.10
N GLY A 23 5.04 0.78 -4.09
CA GLY A 23 5.26 -0.24 -3.08
C GLY A 23 4.22 -1.34 -3.12
N LYS A 24 4.20 -2.14 -2.05
CA LYS A 24 3.32 -3.30 -1.88
C LYS A 24 2.56 -3.17 -0.58
N LEU A 25 1.25 -3.33 -0.65
CA LEU A 25 0.35 -3.45 0.48
C LEU A 25 0.04 -4.94 0.68
N ASN A 26 0.43 -5.49 1.81
CA ASN A 26 0.23 -6.88 2.19
C ASN A 26 -0.96 -6.98 3.14
N VAL A 27 -1.96 -7.78 2.77
CA VAL A 27 -3.18 -8.02 3.55
C VAL A 27 -3.11 -9.43 4.11
N GLY A 28 -2.89 -9.55 5.41
CA GLY A 28 -2.88 -10.83 6.10
C GLY A 28 -4.21 -11.09 6.80
N ILE A 29 -4.82 -12.25 6.56
CA ILE A 29 -6.06 -12.62 7.26
C ILE A 29 -5.74 -12.99 8.72
N ILE A 30 -6.45 -12.37 9.67
CA ILE A 30 -6.35 -12.64 11.11
C ILE A 30 -7.70 -13.06 11.70
N LYS A 31 -7.68 -13.67 12.88
CA LYS A 31 -8.93 -13.99 13.60
C LYS A 31 -9.64 -12.69 13.97
N GLY A 32 -10.76 -12.42 13.31
CA GLY A 32 -11.59 -11.22 13.56
C GLY A 32 -11.35 -10.06 12.60
N GLY A 33 -10.61 -10.24 11.50
CA GLY A 33 -10.47 -9.22 10.46
C GLY A 33 -9.22 -9.41 9.59
N GLU A 34 -8.71 -8.29 9.08
CA GLU A 34 -7.53 -8.23 8.22
C GLU A 34 -6.47 -7.34 8.86
N ALA A 35 -5.21 -7.71 8.70
CA ALA A 35 -4.05 -6.92 9.10
C ALA A 35 -3.33 -6.43 7.85
N TYR A 36 -3.16 -5.11 7.74
CA TYR A 36 -2.50 -4.50 6.58
C TYR A 36 -1.07 -4.11 6.94
N SER A 37 -0.17 -4.26 5.98
CA SER A 37 1.22 -3.80 6.09
C SER A 37 1.74 -3.30 4.76
N PHE A 38 2.67 -2.36 4.77
CA PHE A 38 3.13 -1.69 3.56
C PHE A 38 4.65 -1.70 3.44
N GLU A 39 5.14 -1.86 2.22
CA GLU A 39 6.55 -1.90 1.86
C GLU A 39 6.81 -0.98 0.66
N TYR A 40 7.61 0.08 0.86
CA TYR A 40 8.01 0.95 -0.24
C TYR A 40 8.91 0.22 -1.24
N ASN A 41 8.69 0.48 -2.53
CA ASN A 41 9.65 0.13 -3.57
C ASN A 41 10.95 0.93 -3.35
N LYS A 42 12.08 0.23 -3.42
CA LYS A 42 13.41 0.81 -3.16
C LYS A 42 13.77 1.92 -4.13
N ASP A 43 13.52 1.71 -5.42
CA ASP A 43 13.85 2.66 -6.47
C ASP A 43 12.97 3.92 -6.34
N TRP A 44 11.66 3.71 -6.18
CA TRP A 44 10.73 4.82 -5.99
C TRP A 44 11.05 5.64 -4.73
N LEU A 45 11.37 4.98 -3.61
CA LEU A 45 11.73 5.65 -2.36
C LEU A 45 13.04 6.43 -2.50
N ALA A 46 14.04 5.90 -3.22
CA ALA A 46 15.31 6.59 -3.43
C ALA A 46 15.12 7.92 -4.17
N GLU A 47 14.20 7.95 -5.14
CA GLU A 47 13.90 9.15 -5.93
C GLU A 47 13.01 10.16 -5.19
N ASN A 48 12.11 9.70 -4.32
CA ASN A 48 11.05 10.54 -3.73
C ASN A 48 11.19 10.80 -2.20
N LYS A 49 12.23 10.27 -1.54
CA LYS A 49 12.40 10.26 -0.07
C LYS A 49 12.23 11.61 0.62
N LEU A 50 12.65 12.70 -0.01
CA LEU A 50 12.77 14.03 0.62
C LEU A 50 11.50 14.88 0.53
N GLN A 51 10.55 14.51 -0.34
CA GLN A 51 9.36 15.32 -0.63
C GLN A 51 8.06 14.66 -0.19
N LEU A 52 8.16 13.52 0.51
CA LEU A 52 7.02 12.64 0.71
C LEU A 52 6.50 12.69 2.15
N ASN A 53 5.25 13.13 2.30
CA ASN A 53 4.45 12.93 3.50
C ASN A 53 3.08 12.35 3.08
N LEU A 54 3.06 11.03 2.86
CA LEU A 54 1.84 10.31 2.44
C LEU A 54 0.88 10.12 3.60
N ASP A 55 1.39 9.61 4.71
CA ASP A 55 0.63 9.30 5.91
C ASP A 55 1.56 9.53 7.11
N PRO A 56 1.06 10.12 8.21
CA PRO A 56 1.88 10.32 9.41
C PRO A 56 2.42 9.03 10.03
N GLU A 57 1.76 7.88 9.80
CA GLU A 57 2.18 6.56 10.26
C GLU A 57 3.10 5.83 9.25
N LEU A 58 3.29 6.37 8.04
CA LEU A 58 4.19 5.80 7.03
C LEU A 58 5.56 6.49 7.05
N LEU A 59 6.57 5.75 7.47
CA LEU A 59 7.95 6.19 7.50
C LEU A 59 8.68 5.88 6.17
N PRO A 60 9.65 6.70 5.75
CA PRO A 60 10.33 6.55 4.47
C PRO A 60 11.46 5.49 4.52
N PHE A 61 11.08 4.21 4.71
CA PHE A 61 12.00 3.07 4.64
C PHE A 61 11.39 1.86 3.90
N THR A 62 12.23 1.01 3.32
CA THR A 62 11.83 -0.10 2.43
C THR A 62 11.38 -1.37 3.15
N GLY A 63 11.32 -1.35 4.48
CA GLY A 63 10.92 -2.51 5.27
C GLY A 63 9.41 -2.55 5.46
N ARG A 64 8.91 -3.72 5.86
CA ARG A 64 7.49 -3.92 6.16
C ARG A 64 7.07 -3.08 7.36
N GLN A 65 6.11 -2.20 7.11
CA GLN A 65 5.54 -1.28 8.07
C GLN A 65 4.13 -1.72 8.43
N PHE A 66 3.77 -1.54 9.69
CA PHE A 66 2.44 -1.81 10.21
C PHE A 66 1.88 -0.53 10.82
N PRO A 67 0.58 -0.23 10.61
CA PRO A 67 -0.09 0.86 11.32
C PRO A 67 -0.04 0.60 12.82
N ALA A 68 0.08 1.66 13.62
CA ALA A 68 0.31 1.53 15.07
C ALA A 68 -0.99 1.34 15.85
N GLU A 69 -2.02 2.11 15.49
CA GLU A 69 -3.31 2.11 16.22
C GLU A 69 -4.48 1.53 15.41
N LYS A 70 -4.34 1.43 14.09
CA LYS A 70 -5.39 0.99 13.17
C LYS A 70 -5.02 -0.34 12.53
N ASN A 71 -5.99 -0.99 11.88
CA ASN A 71 -5.72 -2.18 11.06
C ASN A 71 -5.09 -1.83 9.70
N ILE A 72 -5.30 -0.60 9.21
CA ILE A 72 -4.85 -0.10 7.90
C ILE A 72 -4.33 1.34 8.04
N PHE A 73 -3.32 1.72 7.23
CA PHE A 73 -2.83 3.10 7.17
C PHE A 73 -3.95 4.05 6.72
N GLY A 74 -3.98 5.27 7.26
CA GLY A 74 -5.03 6.24 6.94
C GLY A 74 -5.15 6.52 5.45
N ILE A 75 -4.03 6.58 4.74
CA ILE A 75 -3.99 6.76 3.28
C ILE A 75 -4.64 5.62 2.47
N PHE A 76 -4.71 4.42 3.05
CA PHE A 76 -5.37 3.26 2.42
C PHE A 76 -6.73 2.95 3.04
N ALA A 77 -7.11 3.61 4.15
CA ALA A 77 -8.35 3.34 4.88
C ALA A 77 -9.63 3.67 4.08
N ASP A 78 -9.54 4.62 3.15
CA ASP A 78 -10.63 5.01 2.25
C ASP A 78 -10.77 4.04 1.05
N ALA A 79 -9.77 3.18 0.82
CA ALA A 79 -9.70 2.27 -0.32
C ALA A 79 -10.37 0.91 -0.05
N SER A 80 -11.54 0.92 0.59
CA SER A 80 -12.24 -0.33 0.93
C SER A 80 -12.59 -1.12 -0.36
N PRO A 81 -12.27 -2.43 -0.44
CA PRO A 81 -12.37 -3.23 -1.66
C PRO A 81 -13.80 -3.69 -1.99
N ASP A 82 -14.82 -2.97 -1.54
CA ASP A 82 -16.20 -3.20 -1.92
C ASP A 82 -16.52 -2.28 -3.12
N GLU A 83 -16.37 -2.82 -4.34
CA GLU A 83 -17.32 -2.71 -5.46
C GLU A 83 -16.70 -2.67 -6.88
N GLU A 84 -15.39 -2.47 -7.09
CA GLU A 84 -14.83 -2.53 -8.46
C GLU A 84 -13.40 -3.11 -8.53
N GLU A 85 -13.18 -3.96 -9.52
CA GLU A 85 -11.92 -4.64 -9.87
C GLU A 85 -10.79 -3.71 -10.36
N ASP A 86 -10.94 -2.39 -10.24
CA ASP A 86 -9.92 -1.39 -10.53
C ASP A 86 -9.93 -0.36 -9.39
N LEU A 87 -9.35 -0.76 -8.25
CA LEU A 87 -9.23 0.08 -7.05
C LEU A 87 -8.36 1.32 -7.37
N LEU A 88 -9.04 2.41 -7.70
CA LEU A 88 -8.48 3.74 -7.75
C LEU A 88 -8.54 4.30 -6.32
N ILE A 89 -7.49 4.06 -5.53
CA ILE A 89 -7.28 4.91 -4.36
C ILE A 89 -7.16 6.31 -4.95
N SER A 90 -7.83 7.32 -4.40
CA SER A 90 -7.95 8.68 -4.97
C SER A 90 -6.62 9.37 -5.39
N ARG A 91 -5.47 8.69 -5.21
CA ARG A 91 -4.13 9.08 -5.64
C ARG A 91 -3.23 7.92 -6.17
N PHE A 92 -3.67 6.65 -6.13
CA PHE A 92 -2.87 5.49 -6.52
C PHE A 92 -3.68 4.46 -7.33
N LYS A 93 -3.06 3.87 -8.35
CA LYS A 93 -3.64 2.69 -9.02
C LYS A 93 -3.21 1.44 -8.26
N VAL A 94 -4.17 0.58 -7.96
CA VAL A 94 -3.93 -0.73 -7.37
C VAL A 94 -4.10 -1.82 -8.43
N MET A 95 -3.15 -2.76 -8.49
CA MET A 95 -3.29 -3.96 -9.32
C MET A 95 -3.09 -5.21 -8.46
N GLU A 96 -4.08 -6.08 -8.45
CA GLU A 96 -3.95 -7.44 -7.96
C GLU A 96 -3.29 -8.29 -9.03
N VAL A 97 -2.25 -9.02 -8.67
CA VAL A 97 -1.61 -9.97 -9.58
C VAL A 97 -1.94 -11.35 -9.03
N GLU A 98 -2.88 -12.05 -9.67
CA GLU A 98 -3.09 -13.48 -9.42
C GLU A 98 -1.81 -14.23 -9.82
N GLY A 99 -1.25 -14.96 -8.86
CA GLY A 99 -0.06 -15.81 -9.03
C GLY A 99 -0.44 -17.28 -8.98
#